data_AF-A0A9E2G9H1-F1
#
_entry.id   AF-A0A9E2G9H1-F1
#
_cell.length_a   1.000
_cell.length_b   1.000
_cell.length_c   1.000
_cell.angle_alpha   90.00
_cell.angle_beta   90.00
_cell.angle_gamma   90.00
#
_symmetry.space_group_name_H-M   'P 1'
#
loop_
_entity.id
_entity.type
_entity.pdbx_description
1 polymer ?
#
loop_
_entity_poly.entity_id
_entity_poly.type
_entity_poly.pdbx_seq_one_letter_code
_entity_poly.pdbx_strand_id
1 'polypeptide(L)'
;MEGSSVLLYEDSLVSLSNSIDQIVGFEGWNIRAGSLKERSGGVKFYGRKFKEHYKNQFSKEIENQDVISYFDTMSLLKRLSECLDESVKDVAIFMEFSIPYAHQKRIDFLLSFKNTIIILEFSYINEELKGLDNVTYMTKYHEKLVQAMQYQTLLQNMLNEKIKTIPFVVLYHPEYLDKNTEDPRAIKQNNDEIRKLADLINFQYSKEKTASEELLNLLK
;
A
#
# COMPACT_ATOMS: atom_id res chain seq x y z
N MET A 1 -16.25 -16.39 -19.14
CA MET A 1 -15.79 -16.57 -17.75
C MET A 1 -15.66 -15.18 -17.15
N GLU A 2 -16.69 -14.72 -16.47
CA GLU A 2 -16.69 -13.42 -15.78
C GLU A 2 -15.84 -13.54 -14.53
N GLY A 3 -14.57 -13.15 -14.65
CA GLY A 3 -13.70 -12.93 -13.50
C GLY A 3 -14.15 -11.65 -12.82
N SER A 4 -14.92 -11.75 -11.74
CA SER A 4 -15.29 -10.65 -10.87
C SER A 4 -14.03 -10.06 -10.20
N SER A 5 -13.35 -9.13 -10.86
CA SER A 5 -12.23 -8.39 -10.29
C SER A 5 -12.75 -7.11 -9.67
N VAL A 6 -12.69 -7.02 -8.35
CA VAL A 6 -12.66 -5.72 -7.68
C VAL A 6 -11.30 -5.13 -8.00
N LEU A 7 -11.29 -4.02 -8.72
CA LEU A 7 -10.09 -3.25 -8.98
C LEU A 7 -10.43 -1.83 -8.58
N LEU A 8 -9.76 -1.30 -7.56
CA LEU A 8 -9.87 0.12 -7.26
C LEU A 8 -8.77 0.87 -7.99
N TYR A 9 -9.13 1.96 -8.66
CA TYR A 9 -8.21 2.75 -9.45
C TYR A 9 -8.26 4.21 -9.04
N GLU A 10 -7.08 4.77 -8.82
CA GLU A 10 -6.84 6.20 -8.69
C GLU A 10 -5.77 6.59 -9.71
N ASP A 11 -6.00 7.68 -10.43
CA ASP A 11 -5.09 8.14 -11.48
C ASP A 11 -3.78 8.74 -10.92
N SER A 12 -3.80 9.14 -9.65
CA SER A 12 -2.72 9.84 -8.98
C SER A 12 -2.80 9.69 -7.45
N LEU A 13 -1.66 9.86 -6.77
CA LEU A 13 -1.61 9.98 -5.30
C LEU A 13 -2.41 11.17 -4.77
N VAL A 14 -2.52 12.24 -5.55
CA VAL A 14 -3.35 13.41 -5.20
C VAL A 14 -4.84 13.03 -5.24
N SER A 15 -5.29 12.32 -6.28
CA SER A 15 -6.67 11.80 -6.33
C SER A 15 -6.95 10.88 -5.16
N LEU A 16 -6.04 9.95 -4.85
CA LEU A 16 -6.17 9.09 -3.67
C LEU A 16 -6.31 9.91 -2.38
N SER A 17 -5.46 10.91 -2.15
CA SER A 17 -5.53 11.78 -0.97
C SER A 17 -6.89 12.47 -0.86
N ASN A 18 -7.39 13.02 -1.98
CA ASN A 18 -8.69 13.67 -2.03
C ASN A 18 -9.84 12.68 -1.76
N SER A 19 -9.78 11.47 -2.31
CA SER A 19 -10.75 10.40 -2.05
C SER A 19 -10.79 10.04 -0.57
N ILE A 20 -9.62 9.89 0.07
CA ILE A 20 -9.54 9.63 1.52
C ILE A 20 -10.21 10.76 2.29
N ASP A 21 -9.84 12.02 2.02
CA ASP A 21 -10.39 13.19 2.73
C ASP A 21 -11.90 13.33 2.57
N GLN A 22 -12.45 12.98 1.41
CA GLN A 22 -13.90 12.96 1.21
C GLN A 22 -14.60 11.88 2.05
N ILE A 23 -13.95 10.71 2.21
CA ILE A 23 -14.54 9.56 2.89
C ILE A 23 -14.42 9.69 4.41
N VAL A 24 -13.21 9.93 4.92
CA VAL A 24 -12.93 9.99 6.36
C VAL A 24 -13.10 11.39 6.95
N GLY A 25 -13.11 12.43 6.12
CA GLY A 25 -13.25 13.82 6.56
C GLY A 25 -12.00 14.35 7.26
N PHE A 26 -12.14 15.53 7.88
CA PHE A 26 -11.05 16.22 8.57
C PHE A 26 -10.48 15.46 9.78
N GLU A 27 -11.27 14.59 10.41
CA GLU A 27 -10.84 13.78 11.56
C GLU A 27 -9.76 12.75 11.19
N GLY A 28 -9.58 12.46 9.90
CA GLY A 28 -8.59 11.51 9.42
C GLY A 28 -8.92 10.06 9.76
N TRP A 29 -7.96 9.18 9.53
CA TRP A 29 -8.05 7.76 9.86
C TRP A 29 -6.92 7.35 10.79
N ASN A 30 -7.26 6.71 11.91
CA ASN A 30 -6.30 6.23 12.89
C ASN A 30 -6.10 4.74 12.73
N ILE A 31 -4.84 4.33 12.50
CA ILE A 31 -4.44 2.92 12.48
C ILE A 31 -4.41 2.44 13.94
N ARG A 32 -5.47 1.74 14.36
CA ARG A 32 -5.67 1.34 15.76
C ARG A 32 -5.23 -0.09 16.01
N ALA A 33 -4.79 -0.35 17.23
CA ALA A 33 -4.54 -1.69 17.75
C ALA A 33 -5.82 -2.54 17.76
N GLY A 34 -5.64 -3.86 17.77
CA GLY A 34 -6.71 -4.84 17.79
C GLY A 34 -6.94 -5.53 16.45
N SER A 35 -7.69 -6.62 16.49
CA SER A 35 -8.09 -7.38 15.31
C SER A 35 -9.03 -6.57 14.40
N LEU A 36 -9.06 -6.90 13.11
CA LEU A 36 -9.99 -6.29 12.15
C LEU A 36 -11.45 -6.40 12.64
N LYS A 37 -11.82 -7.53 13.25
CA LYS A 37 -13.14 -7.76 13.81
C LYS A 37 -13.47 -6.78 14.95
N GLU A 38 -12.56 -6.59 15.90
CA GLU A 38 -12.74 -5.63 17.01
C GLU A 38 -12.87 -4.19 16.48
N ARG A 39 -12.05 -3.84 15.49
CA ARG A 39 -12.04 -2.51 14.88
C ARG A 39 -13.30 -2.26 14.04
N SER A 40 -13.90 -3.30 13.45
CA SER A 40 -15.03 -3.18 12.50
C SER A 40 -16.33 -2.64 13.12
N GLY A 41 -16.47 -2.75 14.45
CA GLY A 41 -17.66 -2.28 15.18
C GLY A 41 -17.95 -0.78 15.01
N GLY A 42 -16.91 0.03 14.74
CA GLY A 42 -17.04 1.48 14.54
C GLY A 42 -17.10 1.95 13.09
N VAL A 43 -17.04 1.04 12.11
CA VAL A 43 -16.72 1.38 10.70
C VAL A 43 -17.95 1.45 9.79
N LYS A 44 -19.16 1.15 10.31
CA LYS A 44 -20.39 1.13 9.50
C LYS A 44 -20.63 2.42 8.70
N PHE A 45 -20.30 3.58 9.28
CA PHE A 45 -20.44 4.86 8.61
C PHE A 45 -19.41 5.05 7.48
N TYR A 46 -18.12 4.87 7.77
CA TYR A 46 -17.04 5.00 6.79
C TYR A 46 -17.12 3.97 5.68
N GLY A 47 -17.48 2.72 6.01
CA GLY A 47 -17.68 1.66 5.03
C GLY A 47 -18.82 1.95 4.06
N ARG A 48 -19.88 2.64 4.49
CA ARG A 48 -20.94 3.09 3.56
C ARG A 48 -20.41 4.13 2.58
N LYS A 49 -19.72 5.16 3.07
CA LYS A 49 -19.13 6.21 2.22
C LYS A 49 -18.12 5.64 1.24
N PHE A 50 -17.24 4.75 1.70
CA PHE A 50 -16.26 4.06 0.87
C PHE A 50 -16.93 3.25 -0.26
N LYS A 51 -17.95 2.46 0.08
CA LYS A 51 -18.72 1.68 -0.88
C LYS A 51 -19.45 2.56 -1.90
N GLU A 52 -19.93 3.73 -1.47
CA GLU A 52 -20.59 4.68 -2.35
C GLU A 52 -19.60 5.36 -3.31
N HIS A 53 -18.45 5.78 -2.80
CA HIS A 53 -17.37 6.42 -3.58
C HIS A 53 -16.85 5.52 -4.70
N TYR A 54 -16.62 4.24 -4.39
CA TYR A 54 -16.08 3.26 -5.35
C TYR A 54 -17.14 2.29 -5.89
N LYS A 55 -18.42 2.63 -5.81
CA LYS A 55 -19.56 1.73 -6.13
C LYS A 55 -19.42 1.03 -7.49
N ASN A 56 -18.92 1.73 -8.50
CA ASN A 56 -18.80 1.21 -9.87
C ASN A 56 -17.54 0.35 -10.09
N GLN A 57 -16.68 0.24 -9.09
CA GLN A 57 -15.40 -0.48 -9.15
C GLN A 57 -15.45 -1.82 -8.38
N PHE A 58 -16.52 -2.04 -7.60
CA PHE A 58 -16.75 -3.30 -6.90
C PHE A 58 -17.62 -4.26 -7.69
N SER A 59 -17.11 -5.46 -7.93
CA SER A 59 -17.89 -6.59 -8.45
C SER A 59 -18.53 -7.44 -7.35
N LYS A 60 -18.23 -7.18 -6.07
CA LYS A 60 -18.66 -7.97 -4.89
C LYS A 60 -18.96 -7.06 -3.70
N GLU A 61 -19.74 -7.58 -2.76
CA GLU A 61 -19.92 -6.93 -1.47
C GLU A 61 -18.60 -6.93 -0.68
N ILE A 62 -18.24 -5.78 -0.12
CA ILE A 62 -17.04 -5.60 0.69
C ILE A 62 -17.40 -5.79 2.15
N GLU A 63 -16.62 -6.57 2.89
CA GLU A 63 -16.82 -6.70 4.32
C GLU A 63 -16.28 -5.48 5.08
N ASN A 64 -16.84 -5.18 6.25
CA ASN A 64 -16.35 -4.06 7.05
C ASN A 64 -14.88 -4.24 7.50
N GLN A 65 -14.39 -5.48 7.53
CA GLN A 65 -13.00 -5.80 7.84
C GLN A 65 -12.05 -5.39 6.71
N ASP A 66 -12.45 -5.61 5.46
CA ASP A 66 -11.68 -5.19 4.28
C ASP A 66 -11.58 -3.67 4.22
N VAL A 67 -12.68 -2.97 4.53
CA VAL A 67 -12.72 -1.50 4.60
C VAL A 67 -11.67 -0.95 5.58
N ILE A 68 -11.44 -1.62 6.71
CA ILE A 68 -10.40 -1.20 7.67
C ILE A 68 -9.01 -1.36 7.05
N SER A 69 -8.75 -2.50 6.43
CA SER A 69 -7.47 -2.77 5.76
C SER A 69 -7.20 -1.74 4.66
N TYR A 70 -8.23 -1.39 3.87
CA TYR A 70 -8.14 -0.34 2.86
C TYR A 70 -7.82 1.00 3.48
N PHE A 71 -8.54 1.44 4.52
CA PHE A 71 -8.24 2.74 5.12
C PHE A 71 -6.87 2.80 5.79
N ASP A 72 -6.42 1.73 6.45
CA ASP A 72 -5.07 1.67 7.03
C ASP A 72 -4.01 1.90 5.94
N THR A 73 -4.06 1.10 4.89
CA THR A 73 -3.07 1.14 3.80
C THR A 73 -3.19 2.41 2.94
N MET A 74 -4.41 2.87 2.65
CA MET A 74 -4.65 4.14 1.96
C MET A 74 -4.17 5.34 2.79
N SER A 75 -4.33 5.32 4.11
CA SER A 75 -3.83 6.40 4.99
C SER A 75 -2.30 6.48 4.97
N LEU A 76 -1.62 5.34 4.86
CA LEU A 76 -0.17 5.29 4.67
C LEU A 76 0.24 5.81 3.29
N LEU A 77 -0.48 5.42 2.24
CA LEU A 77 -0.25 5.94 0.87
C LEU A 77 -0.57 7.43 0.73
N LYS A 78 -1.47 7.98 1.55
CA LYS A 78 -1.66 9.43 1.64
C LYS A 78 -0.37 10.13 2.10
N ARG A 79 0.29 9.61 3.14
CA ARG A 79 1.58 10.15 3.63
C ARG A 79 2.70 10.00 2.61
N LEU A 80 2.63 8.96 1.76
CA LEU A 80 3.57 8.81 0.66
C LEU A 80 3.56 10.05 -0.24
N SER A 81 2.37 10.59 -0.55
CA SER A 81 2.25 11.80 -1.38
C SER A 81 2.99 13.02 -0.79
N GLU A 82 3.10 13.10 0.52
CA GLU A 82 3.80 14.17 1.24
C GLU A 82 5.32 13.96 1.27
N CYS A 83 5.80 12.74 0.99
CA CYS A 83 7.22 12.38 1.01
C CYS A 83 7.87 12.37 -0.38
N LEU A 84 7.08 12.43 -1.45
CA LEU A 84 7.60 12.42 -2.82
C LEU A 84 8.15 13.79 -3.22
N ASP A 85 9.17 13.78 -4.09
CA ASP A 85 9.68 15.01 -4.67
C ASP A 85 8.61 15.66 -5.56
N GLU A 86 8.57 16.99 -5.62
CA GLU A 86 7.62 17.75 -6.48
C GLU A 86 7.72 17.37 -7.98
N SER A 87 8.87 16.82 -8.37
CA SER A 87 9.10 16.33 -9.74
C SER A 87 8.38 15.02 -10.06
N VAL A 88 8.02 14.23 -9.04
CA VAL A 88 7.28 12.99 -9.20
C VAL A 88 5.82 13.31 -9.46
N LYS A 89 5.47 13.30 -10.74
CA LYS A 89 4.09 13.45 -11.21
C LYS A 89 3.55 12.10 -11.67
N ASP A 90 2.24 11.95 -11.55
CA ASP A 90 1.49 10.88 -12.23
C ASP A 90 1.85 9.46 -11.76
N VAL A 91 1.77 9.23 -10.45
CA VAL A 91 1.80 7.87 -9.86
C VAL A 91 0.38 7.33 -9.77
N ALA A 92 0.00 6.51 -10.74
CA ALA A 92 -1.29 5.83 -10.76
C ALA A 92 -1.30 4.66 -9.78
N ILE A 93 -2.46 4.40 -9.16
CA ILE A 93 -2.60 3.43 -8.08
C ILE A 93 -3.71 2.46 -8.46
N PHE A 94 -3.36 1.18 -8.45
CA PHE A 94 -4.30 0.08 -8.62
C PHE A 94 -4.35 -0.70 -7.32
N MET A 95 -5.48 -0.73 -6.65
CA MET A 95 -5.68 -1.49 -5.42
C MET A 95 -6.44 -2.76 -5.74
N GLU A 96 -6.13 -3.83 -5.02
CA GLU A 96 -6.79 -5.13 -5.15
C GLU A 96 -6.64 -5.71 -6.57
N PHE A 97 -5.50 -5.46 -7.21
CA PHE A 97 -5.27 -5.84 -8.60
C PHE A 97 -5.31 -7.36 -8.78
N SER A 98 -6.32 -7.84 -9.50
CA SER A 98 -6.42 -9.25 -9.89
C SER A 98 -5.50 -9.53 -11.07
N ILE A 99 -4.51 -10.40 -10.87
CA ILE A 99 -3.60 -10.77 -11.95
C ILE A 99 -4.37 -11.60 -12.99
N PRO A 100 -4.42 -11.18 -14.27
CA PRO A 100 -5.06 -11.97 -15.32
C PRO A 100 -4.46 -13.37 -15.41
N TYR A 101 -5.28 -14.39 -15.65
CA TYR A 101 -4.85 -15.79 -15.84
C TYR A 101 -4.16 -16.46 -14.63
N ALA A 102 -3.89 -15.74 -13.54
CA ALA A 102 -3.40 -16.31 -12.30
C ALA A 102 -4.57 -16.50 -11.33
N HIS A 103 -5.10 -17.72 -11.27
CA HIS A 103 -6.29 -18.08 -10.49
C HIS A 103 -6.32 -17.42 -9.09
N GLN A 104 -7.24 -16.47 -8.91
CA GLN A 104 -7.56 -15.80 -7.64
C GLN A 104 -6.38 -15.06 -6.98
N LYS A 105 -5.27 -14.82 -7.69
CA LYS A 105 -4.15 -14.05 -7.15
C LYS A 105 -4.44 -12.56 -7.24
N ARG A 106 -4.29 -11.89 -6.10
CA ARG A 106 -4.57 -10.47 -5.94
C ARG A 106 -3.39 -9.78 -5.25
N ILE A 107 -3.01 -8.65 -5.80
CA ILE A 107 -1.97 -7.78 -5.28
C ILE A 107 -2.67 -6.67 -4.50
N ASP A 108 -2.17 -6.36 -3.30
CA ASP A 108 -2.76 -5.29 -2.47
C ASP A 108 -2.74 -3.96 -3.25
N PHE A 109 -1.56 -3.55 -3.73
CA PHE A 109 -1.40 -2.32 -4.53
C PHE A 109 -0.37 -2.48 -5.67
N LEU A 110 -0.64 -1.83 -6.79
CA LEU A 110 0.35 -1.49 -7.81
C LEU A 110 0.47 0.02 -7.92
N LEU A 111 1.70 0.53 -7.84
CA LEU A 111 2.01 1.93 -8.14
C LEU A 111 2.68 1.99 -9.52
N SER A 112 2.05 2.65 -10.48
CA SER A 112 2.51 2.73 -11.86
C SER A 112 2.92 4.15 -12.22
N PHE A 113 4.12 4.30 -12.75
CA PHE A 113 4.64 5.59 -13.25
C PHE A 113 5.73 5.35 -14.30
N LYS A 114 5.74 6.17 -15.36
CA LYS A 114 6.65 6.00 -16.51
C LYS A 114 6.61 4.53 -17.01
N ASN A 115 7.76 3.86 -17.07
CA ASN A 115 7.89 2.44 -17.41
C ASN A 115 8.14 1.56 -16.17
N THR A 116 7.72 2.00 -14.99
CA THR A 116 7.94 1.29 -13.73
C THR A 116 6.61 0.97 -13.05
N ILE A 117 6.49 -0.25 -12.53
CA ILE A 117 5.41 -0.70 -11.67
C ILE A 117 6.03 -1.18 -10.36
N ILE A 118 5.62 -0.61 -9.23
CA ILE A 118 5.93 -1.16 -7.91
C ILE A 118 4.78 -2.05 -7.48
N ILE A 119 5.10 -3.30 -7.14
CA ILE A 119 4.20 -4.29 -6.56
C ILE A 119 4.32 -4.14 -5.05
N LEU A 120 3.29 -3.58 -4.43
CA LEU A 120 3.31 -3.18 -3.03
C LEU A 120 2.39 -4.09 -2.21
N GLU A 121 2.98 -4.78 -1.24
CA GLU A 121 2.27 -5.60 -0.27
C GLU A 121 2.34 -4.95 1.11
N PHE A 122 1.21 -4.87 1.79
CA PHE A 122 1.16 -4.39 3.17
C PHE A 122 0.98 -5.58 4.12
N SER A 123 1.56 -5.46 5.31
CA SER A 123 1.29 -6.40 6.39
C SER A 123 1.21 -5.69 7.73
N TYR A 124 0.07 -5.89 8.38
CA TYR A 124 -0.22 -5.34 9.69
C TYR A 124 0.46 -6.17 10.78
N ILE A 125 1.20 -5.50 11.66
CA ILE A 125 1.83 -6.11 12.84
C ILE A 125 1.14 -5.58 14.08
N ASN A 126 0.23 -6.39 14.62
CA ASN A 126 -0.57 -6.07 15.81
C ASN A 126 0.19 -6.21 17.14
N GLU A 127 1.45 -6.64 17.10
CA GLU A 127 2.28 -6.80 18.30
C GLU A 127 2.87 -5.46 18.72
N GLU A 128 2.91 -5.20 20.03
CA GLU A 128 3.60 -4.02 20.55
C GLU A 128 5.08 -4.04 20.11
N LEU A 129 5.59 -2.89 19.67
CA LEU A 129 6.98 -2.75 19.22
C LEU A 129 8.04 -3.22 20.23
N LYS A 130 7.71 -3.25 21.53
CA LYS A 130 8.61 -3.74 22.59
C LYS A 130 8.70 -5.26 22.66
N GLY A 131 7.70 -5.97 22.13
CA GLY A 131 7.57 -7.43 22.20
C GLY A 131 7.81 -8.14 20.87
N LEU A 132 7.89 -7.39 19.76
CA LEU A 132 8.20 -7.97 18.47
C LEU A 132 9.66 -8.41 18.45
N ASP A 133 9.89 -9.72 18.49
CA ASP A 133 11.22 -10.23 18.22
C ASP A 133 11.58 -9.95 16.75
N ASN A 134 12.85 -9.59 16.51
CA ASN A 134 13.34 -9.31 15.17
C ASN A 134 13.12 -10.50 14.21
N VAL A 135 12.99 -11.71 14.75
CA VAL A 135 12.76 -12.93 13.96
C VAL A 135 11.37 -12.88 13.32
N THR A 136 10.33 -12.57 14.09
CA THR A 136 8.93 -12.48 13.64
C THR A 136 8.76 -11.38 12.62
N TYR A 137 9.38 -10.21 12.85
CA TYR A 137 9.42 -9.13 11.86
C TYR A 137 10.02 -9.61 10.54
N MET A 138 11.21 -10.20 10.59
CA MET A 138 11.94 -10.66 9.39
C MET A 138 11.21 -11.80 8.68
N THR A 139 10.59 -12.72 9.42
CA THR A 139 9.78 -13.80 8.84
C THR A 139 8.58 -13.23 8.08
N LYS A 140 7.79 -12.34 8.70
CA LYS A 140 6.65 -11.70 8.03
C LYS A 140 7.08 -10.89 6.80
N TYR A 141 8.18 -10.15 6.92
CA TYR A 141 8.75 -9.41 5.79
C TYR A 141 9.11 -10.35 4.65
N HIS A 142 9.82 -11.44 4.96
CA HIS A 142 10.27 -12.41 3.96
C HIS A 142 9.10 -13.11 3.26
N GLU A 143 8.08 -13.54 4.01
CA GLU A 143 6.87 -14.16 3.46
C GLU A 143 6.17 -13.24 2.44
N LYS A 144 5.97 -11.98 2.82
CA LYS A 144 5.37 -10.97 1.92
C LYS A 144 6.26 -10.63 0.74
N LEU A 145 7.57 -10.58 0.92
CA LEU A 145 8.50 -10.30 -0.17
C LEU A 145 8.49 -11.43 -1.20
N VAL A 146 8.50 -12.69 -0.74
CA VAL A 146 8.37 -13.86 -1.62
C VAL A 146 7.04 -13.82 -2.37
N GLN A 147 5.94 -13.46 -1.71
CA GLN A 147 4.65 -13.27 -2.36
C GLN A 147 4.71 -12.19 -3.45
N ALA A 148 5.27 -11.02 -3.15
CA ALA A 148 5.42 -9.92 -4.12
C ALA A 148 6.33 -10.30 -5.30
N MET A 149 7.40 -11.06 -5.05
CA MET A 149 8.28 -11.59 -6.11
C MET A 149 7.56 -12.59 -7.02
N GLN A 150 6.70 -13.45 -6.47
CA GLN A 150 5.88 -14.35 -7.29
C GLN A 150 4.94 -13.55 -8.21
N TYR A 151 4.34 -12.48 -7.71
CA TYR A 151 3.52 -11.57 -8.52
C TYR A 151 4.35 -10.86 -9.59
N GLN A 152 5.57 -10.44 -9.26
CA GLN A 152 6.51 -9.86 -10.21
C GLN A 152 6.77 -10.81 -11.37
N THR A 153 7.08 -12.08 -11.09
CA THR A 153 7.30 -13.09 -12.13
C THR A 153 6.08 -13.28 -13.02
N LEU A 154 4.88 -13.36 -12.44
CA LEU A 154 3.64 -13.51 -13.21
C LEU A 154 3.38 -12.31 -14.12
N LEU A 155 3.53 -11.08 -13.60
CA LEU A 155 3.32 -9.86 -14.36
C LEU A 155 4.37 -9.69 -15.47
N GLN A 156 5.64 -9.98 -15.21
CA GLN A 156 6.71 -9.88 -16.21
C GLN A 156 6.48 -10.77 -17.42
N ASN A 157 5.83 -11.93 -17.23
CA ASN A 157 5.47 -12.82 -18.34
C ASN A 157 4.34 -12.26 -19.23
N MET A 158 3.60 -11.26 -18.76
CA MET A 158 2.44 -10.66 -19.44
C MET A 158 2.71 -9.26 -19.96
N LEU A 159 3.65 -8.54 -19.34
CA LEU A 159 3.97 -7.16 -19.65
C LEU A 159 5.05 -7.06 -20.74
N ASN A 160 5.16 -5.87 -21.34
CA ASN A 160 6.25 -5.56 -22.25
C ASN A 160 7.60 -5.57 -21.50
N GLU A 161 8.65 -6.13 -22.10
CA GLU A 161 10.00 -6.23 -21.51
C GLU A 161 10.61 -4.90 -21.05
N LYS A 162 10.14 -3.77 -21.60
CA LYS A 162 10.57 -2.43 -21.21
C LYS A 162 9.93 -1.95 -19.91
N ILE A 163 8.87 -2.61 -19.45
CA ILE A 163 8.19 -2.28 -18.19
C ILE A 163 8.93 -2.98 -17.05
N LYS A 164 9.55 -2.18 -16.19
CA LYS A 164 10.22 -2.65 -14.99
C LYS A 164 9.20 -2.87 -13.88
N THR A 165 9.22 -4.04 -13.26
CA THR A 165 8.41 -4.36 -12.08
C THR A 165 9.31 -4.50 -10.86
N ILE A 166 8.94 -3.94 -9.70
CA ILE A 166 9.75 -3.97 -8.47
C ILE A 166 8.86 -4.39 -7.29
N PRO A 167 9.14 -5.50 -6.59
CA PRO A 167 8.42 -5.86 -5.37
C PRO A 167 8.86 -4.99 -4.19
N PHE A 168 7.92 -4.56 -3.37
CA PHE A 168 8.16 -3.80 -2.15
C PHE A 168 7.15 -4.21 -1.06
N VAL A 169 7.60 -4.26 0.18
CA VAL A 169 6.78 -4.66 1.32
C VAL A 169 6.81 -3.56 2.36
N VAL A 170 5.64 -3.18 2.85
CA VAL A 170 5.49 -2.28 4.01
C VAL A 170 4.91 -3.06 5.17
N LEU A 171 5.71 -3.18 6.22
CA LEU A 171 5.24 -3.68 7.52
C LEU A 171 4.81 -2.48 8.36
N TYR A 172 3.57 -2.46 8.82
CA TYR A 172 3.04 -1.32 9.57
C TYR A 172 2.42 -1.73 10.89
N HIS A 173 2.49 -0.83 11.85
CA HIS A 173 2.08 -1.01 13.24
C HIS A 173 0.86 -0.16 13.57
N PRO A 174 0.06 -0.55 14.59
CA PRO A 174 -0.94 0.33 15.14
C PRO A 174 -0.28 1.57 15.75
N GLU A 175 -0.77 2.73 15.35
CA GLU A 175 -0.31 4.03 15.82
C GLU A 175 -1.06 4.48 17.06
N TYR A 176 -2.19 3.85 17.35
CA TYR A 176 -3.02 4.14 18.49
C TYR A 176 -3.36 2.86 19.24
N LEU A 177 -3.02 2.81 20.53
CA LEU A 177 -3.35 1.67 21.42
C LEU A 177 -4.86 1.61 21.71
N ASP A 178 -5.51 2.77 21.72
CA ASP A 178 -6.95 2.93 21.86
C ASP A 178 -7.46 4.09 20.96
N LYS A 179 -8.55 4.78 21.30
CA LYS A 179 -9.03 5.92 20.49
C LYS A 179 -8.18 7.17 20.62
N ASN A 180 -7.51 7.36 21.75
CA ASN A 180 -6.91 8.63 22.17
C ASN A 180 -5.43 8.49 22.55
N THR A 181 -4.91 7.27 22.68
CA THR A 181 -3.53 7.03 23.08
C THR A 181 -2.67 6.69 21.87
N GLU A 182 -1.87 7.65 21.42
CA GLU A 182 -0.87 7.48 20.36
C GLU A 182 0.34 6.66 20.84
N ASP A 183 0.94 5.87 19.95
CA ASP A 183 2.30 5.32 20.08
C ASP A 183 3.24 6.02 19.08
N PRO A 184 3.97 7.06 19.54
CA PRO A 184 4.89 7.82 18.68
C PRO A 184 5.96 6.95 17.99
N ARG A 185 6.30 5.78 18.56
CA ARG A 185 7.30 4.88 17.98
C ARG A 185 6.73 4.16 16.76
N ALA A 186 5.47 3.73 16.84
CA ALA A 186 4.77 3.10 15.72
C ALA A 186 4.51 4.11 14.60
N ILE A 187 4.10 5.34 14.95
CA ILE A 187 3.97 6.44 13.98
C ILE A 187 5.30 6.69 13.27
N LYS A 188 6.40 6.80 14.03
CA LYS A 188 7.74 6.99 13.47
C LYS A 188 8.11 5.84 12.53
N GLN A 189 7.93 4.59 12.95
CA GLN A 189 8.29 3.43 12.14
C GLN A 189 7.47 3.34 10.86
N ASN A 190 6.14 3.56 10.93
CA ASN A 190 5.29 3.60 9.75
C ASN A 190 5.74 4.70 8.78
N ASN A 191 6.08 5.88 9.30
CA ASN A 191 6.62 6.97 8.48
C ASN A 191 7.99 6.62 7.89
N ASP A 192 8.86 5.92 8.62
CA ASP A 192 10.16 5.47 8.13
C ASP A 192 9.99 4.44 6.99
N GLU A 193 9.02 3.51 7.08
CA GLU A 193 8.71 2.58 5.99
C GLU A 193 8.15 3.30 4.75
N ILE A 194 7.29 4.31 4.95
CA ILE A 194 6.77 5.12 3.85
C ILE A 194 7.86 5.97 3.20
N ARG A 195 8.83 6.49 3.99
CA ARG A 195 10.00 7.19 3.44
C ARG A 195 10.85 6.26 2.57
N LYS A 196 11.09 5.01 2.97
CA LYS A 196 11.81 4.04 2.13
C LYS A 196 11.13 3.80 0.78
N LEU A 197 9.79 3.72 0.78
CA LEU A 197 9.02 3.63 -0.46
C LEU A 197 9.14 4.90 -1.31
N ALA A 198 9.04 6.08 -0.68
CA ALA A 198 9.21 7.37 -1.34
C ALA A 198 10.60 7.49 -1.98
N ASP A 199 11.65 7.15 -1.25
CA ASP A 199 13.04 7.16 -1.73
C ASP A 199 13.21 6.24 -2.95
N LEU A 200 12.61 5.05 -2.91
CA LEU A 200 12.61 4.14 -4.06
C LEU A 200 11.91 4.78 -5.28
N ILE A 201 10.75 5.39 -5.09
CA ILE A 201 9.99 6.03 -6.18
C ILE A 201 10.78 7.21 -6.74
N ASN A 202 11.25 8.14 -5.91
CA ASN A 202 12.07 9.29 -6.30
C ASN A 202 13.32 8.84 -7.06
N PHE A 203 13.98 7.78 -6.57
CA PHE A 203 15.12 7.17 -7.24
C PHE A 203 14.74 6.62 -8.61
N GLN A 204 13.69 5.81 -8.74
CA GLN A 204 13.28 5.30 -10.06
C GLN A 204 12.81 6.41 -11.00
N TYR A 205 12.16 7.45 -10.48
CA TYR A 205 11.66 8.56 -11.28
C TYR A 205 12.80 9.43 -11.82
N SER A 206 13.89 9.60 -11.06
CA SER A 206 15.06 10.40 -11.45
C SER A 206 16.05 9.67 -12.37
N LYS A 207 15.85 8.37 -12.62
CA LYS A 207 16.75 7.57 -13.47
C LYS A 207 16.70 7.99 -14.94
N GLU A 208 17.76 8.68 -15.36
CA GLU A 208 18.26 8.75 -16.75
C GLU A 208 19.65 8.09 -16.90
N LYS A 209 20.18 7.44 -15.85
CA LYS A 209 21.60 7.10 -15.71
C LYS A 209 21.92 5.61 -15.88
N THR A 210 23.20 5.31 -16.08
CA THR A 210 23.69 3.95 -16.37
C THR A 210 23.76 3.07 -15.11
N ALA A 211 23.62 1.74 -15.27
CA ALA A 211 23.61 0.78 -14.16
C ALA A 211 24.85 0.86 -13.23
N SER A 212 26.02 1.21 -13.76
CA SER A 212 27.25 1.36 -12.97
C SER A 212 27.23 2.60 -12.06
N GLU A 213 26.67 3.71 -12.53
CA GLU A 213 26.50 4.92 -11.73
C GLU A 213 25.45 4.72 -10.63
N GLU A 214 24.42 3.90 -10.91
CA GLU A 214 23.39 3.53 -9.93
C GLU A 214 23.96 2.68 -8.79
N LEU A 215 24.77 1.66 -9.09
CA LEU A 215 25.40 0.82 -8.08
C LEU A 215 26.36 1.61 -7.17
N LEU A 216 27.09 2.57 -7.73
CA LEU A 216 28.01 3.42 -6.97
C LEU A 216 27.28 4.41 -6.05
N ASN A 217 26.06 4.83 -6.39
CA ASN A 217 25.27 5.72 -5.53
C ASN A 217 24.59 4.98 -4.36
N LEU A 218 24.30 3.67 -4.50
CA LEU A 218 23.75 2.85 -3.41
C LEU A 218 24.76 2.54 -2.29
N LEU A 219 26.05 2.81 -2.52
CA LEU A 219 27.13 2.56 -1.57
C LEU A 219 27.56 3.79 -0.77
N LYS A 220 26.91 4.95 -0.99
CA LYS A 220 27.17 6.21 -0.29
C LYS A 220 26.08 6.47 0.75
#